data_AF-A0A2V6NPL1-F1
#
_entry.id   AF-A0A2V6NPL1-F1
#
_cell.length_a   1.000
_cell.length_b   1.000
_cell.length_c   1.000
_cell.angle_alpha   90.00
_cell.angle_beta   90.00
_cell.angle_gamma   90.00
#
_symmetry.space_group_name_H-M   'P 1'
#
loop_
_entity.id
_entity.type
_entity.pdbx_description
1 polymer ?
#
loop_
_entity_poly.entity_id
_entity_poly.type
_entity_poly.pdbx_seq_one_letter_code
_entity_poly.pdbx_strand_id
1 'polypeptide(L)'
;SLLTGERRTATVRAAADCYILEISKPVMGEVIRQSPESLNQLSELLAKRKMETEGIIKDAHLAQNEAAKQREYSATFLQRLRTFFEV
;
A
#
# COMPACT_ATOMS: atom_id res chain seq x y z
N SER A 1 0.54 10.43 0.19
CA SER A 1 1.31 9.22 0.51
C SER A 1 2.09 8.88 -0.74
N LEU A 2 3.31 8.32 -0.63
CA LEU A 2 4.22 8.14 -1.78
C LEU A 2 3.65 7.25 -2.88
N LEU A 3 2.85 6.25 -2.52
CA LEU A 3 2.39 5.22 -3.46
C LEU A 3 1.02 5.56 -4.09
N THR A 4 0.08 6.07 -3.31
CA THR A 4 -1.32 6.25 -3.77
C THR A 4 -1.75 7.71 -3.89
N GLY A 5 -0.89 8.66 -3.52
CA GLY A 5 -1.24 10.09 -3.42
C GLY A 5 -2.12 10.46 -2.22
N GLU A 6 -2.80 9.51 -1.58
CA GLU A 6 -3.76 9.75 -0.50
C GLU A 6 -3.14 10.36 0.78
N ARG A 7 -3.98 10.90 1.68
CA ARG A 7 -3.50 11.33 3.00
C ARG A 7 -2.84 10.18 3.76
N ARG A 8 -1.85 10.52 4.58
CA ARG A 8 -1.17 9.56 5.46
C ARG A 8 -2.20 8.97 6.42
N THR A 9 -2.29 7.64 6.49
CA THR A 9 -3.27 6.91 7.30
C THR A 9 -2.74 6.50 8.68
N ALA A 10 -1.42 6.62 8.89
CA ALA A 10 -0.76 6.26 10.14
C ALA A 10 0.35 7.26 10.48
N THR A 11 0.68 7.34 11.77
CA THR A 11 1.83 8.12 12.27
C THR A 11 2.92 7.16 12.71
N VAL A 12 4.14 7.38 12.24
CA VAL A 12 5.33 6.62 12.62
C VAL A 12 6.22 7.52 13.49
N ARG A 13 6.68 7.01 14.62
CA ARG A 13 7.63 7.68 15.52
C ARG A 13 8.83 6.78 15.73
N ALA A 14 10.03 7.37 15.76
CA ALA A 14 11.23 6.64 16.11
C ALA A 14 11.17 6.24 17.60
N ALA A 15 11.44 4.97 17.89
CA ALA A 15 11.49 4.46 19.27
C ALA A 15 12.91 4.57 19.88
N ALA A 16 13.93 4.77 19.04
CA ALA A 16 15.34 4.97 19.37
C ALA A 16 16.01 5.75 18.22
N ASP A 17 17.32 5.98 18.32
CA ASP A 17 18.08 6.60 17.23
C ASP A 17 18.05 5.74 15.97
N CYS A 18 17.62 6.34 14.85
CA CYS A 18 17.42 5.65 13.58
C CYS A 18 18.12 6.40 12.44
N TYR A 19 18.71 5.64 11.52
CA TYR A 19 19.12 6.15 10.21
C TYR A 19 18.02 5.84 9.18
N ILE A 20 17.73 6.81 8.30
CA ILE A 20 16.66 6.69 7.31
C ILE A 20 17.21 7.00 5.93
N LEU A 21 16.80 6.22 4.94
CA LEU A 21 16.95 6.55 3.52
C LEU A 21 15.59 7.03 2.98
N GLU A 22 15.53 8.30 2.59
CA GLU A 22 14.32 8.86 1.98
C GLU A 22 14.30 8.55 0.48
N ILE A 23 13.15 8.06 0.00
CA ILE A 23 12.87 7.88 -1.42
C ILE A 23 11.80 8.88 -1.83
N SER A 24 12.15 9.76 -2.76
CA SER A 24 11.24 10.79 -3.28
C SER A 24 10.29 10.23 -4.35
N LYS A 25 9.20 10.97 -4.64
CA LYS A 25 8.24 10.58 -5.69
C LYS A 25 8.88 10.40 -7.07
N PRO A 26 9.75 11.29 -7.57
CA PRO A 26 10.36 11.12 -8.89
C PRO A 26 11.16 9.82 -9.01
N VAL A 27 12.00 9.52 -8.00
CA VAL A 27 12.82 8.30 -7.96
C VAL A 27 11.94 7.05 -7.89
N MET A 28 10.90 7.05 -7.06
CA MET A 28 9.95 5.94 -7.02
C MET A 28 9.25 5.73 -8.36
N GLY A 29 8.87 6.82 -9.05
CA GLY A 29 8.26 6.73 -10.37
C GLY A 29 9.18 6.10 -11.42
N GLU A 30 10.49 6.35 -11.36
CA GLU A 30 11.47 5.71 -12.24
C GLU A 30 11.55 4.20 -11.99
N VAL A 31 11.62 3.79 -10.72
CA VAL A 31 11.64 2.38 -10.34
C VAL A 31 10.38 1.66 -10.82
N ILE A 32 9.20 2.27 -10.64
CA ILE A 32 7.91 1.70 -11.06
C ILE A 32 7.87 1.54 -12.59
N ARG A 33 8.40 2.51 -13.36
CA ARG A 33 8.46 2.42 -14.83
C ARG A 33 9.39 1.32 -15.32
N GLN A 34 10.47 1.04 -14.59
CA GLN A 34 11.41 -0.04 -14.90
C GLN A 34 10.87 -1.43 -14.56
N SER A 35 9.95 -1.51 -13.59
CA SER A 35 9.36 -2.76 -13.11
C SER A 35 7.85 -2.60 -12.85
N PRO A 36 7.02 -2.50 -13.91
CA PRO A 36 5.57 -2.29 -13.77
C PRO A 36 4.86 -3.42 -13.03
N GLU A 37 5.38 -4.65 -13.10
CA GLU A 37 4.86 -5.84 -12.41
C GLU A 37 4.86 -5.70 -10.89
N SER A 38 5.78 -4.89 -10.33
CA SER A 38 5.86 -4.64 -8.89
C SER A 38 4.61 -3.93 -8.36
N LEU A 39 3.84 -3.26 -9.22
CA LEU A 39 2.58 -2.61 -8.85
C LEU A 39 1.55 -3.56 -8.25
N ASN A 40 1.45 -4.78 -8.79
CA ASN A 40 0.50 -5.78 -8.29
C ASN A 40 0.89 -6.25 -6.88
N GLN A 41 2.18 -6.47 -6.65
CA GLN A 41 2.68 -6.86 -5.32
C GLN A 41 2.49 -5.73 -4.31
N LEU A 42 2.74 -4.48 -4.72
CA LEU A 42 2.51 -3.30 -3.87
C LEU A 42 1.03 -3.11 -3.55
N SER A 43 0.12 -3.32 -4.49
CA SER A 43 -1.32 -3.19 -4.24
C SER A 43 -1.84 -4.22 -3.23
N GLU A 44 -1.37 -5.46 -3.33
CA GLU A 44 -1.70 -6.53 -2.38
C GLU A 44 -1.17 -6.21 -0.97
N LEU A 45 0.08 -5.75 -0.86
CA LEU A 45 0.68 -5.34 0.42
C LEU A 45 -0.06 -4.16 1.05
N LEU A 46 -0.46 -3.18 0.25
CA LEU A 46 -1.24 -2.02 0.73
C LEU A 46 -2.62 -2.43 1.21
N ALA A 47 -3.30 -3.31 0.48
CA ALA A 47 -4.60 -3.86 0.88
C ALA A 47 -4.50 -4.58 2.24
N LYS A 48 -3.46 -5.41 2.42
CA LYS A 48 -3.24 -6.12 3.68
C LYS A 48 -3.04 -5.15 4.85
N ARG A 49 -2.18 -4.14 4.68
CA ARG A 49 -1.92 -3.11 5.70
C ARG A 49 -3.16 -2.28 6.02
N LYS A 50 -4.03 -2.03 5.03
CA LYS A 50 -5.29 -1.33 5.22
C LYS A 50 -6.22 -2.13 6.13
N MET A 51 -6.34 -3.44 5.89
CA MET A 51 -7.11 -4.34 6.77
C MET A 51 -6.54 -4.42 8.18
N GLU A 52 -5.21 -4.48 8.33
CA GLU A 52 -4.53 -4.43 9.63
C GLU A 52 -4.84 -3.14 10.39
N THR A 53 -4.78 -1.99 9.70
CA THR A 53 -5.05 -0.67 10.29
C THR A 53 -6.52 -0.50 10.68
N GLU A 54 -7.45 -1.09 9.92
CA GLU A 54 -8.88 -1.06 10.20
C GLU A 54 -9.31 -2.08 11.27
N GLY A 55 -8.37 -2.90 11.77
CA GLY A 55 -8.64 -3.89 12.82
C GLY A 55 -9.50 -5.07 12.36
N ILE A 56 -9.63 -5.29 11.05
CA ILE A 56 -10.52 -6.31 10.45
C ILE A 56 -10.03 -7.74 10.76
N ILE A 57 -8.74 -7.93 11.06
CA ILE A 57 -8.09 -9.25 11.22
C ILE A 57 -8.40 -9.94 12.57
N LYS A 58 -9.34 -9.42 13.37
CA LYS A 58 -9.55 -9.93 14.75
C LYS A 58 -10.49 -11.13 14.89
N ASP A 59 -11.32 -11.47 13.89
CA ASP A 59 -12.34 -12.51 14.05
C ASP A 59 -12.32 -13.59 12.95
N ALA A 60 -12.03 -14.84 13.34
CA ALA A 60 -11.92 -16.01 12.46
C ALA A 60 -13.19 -16.38 11.65
N HIS A 61 -14.35 -15.81 11.99
CA HIS A 61 -15.60 -15.99 11.24
C HIS A 61 -15.69 -15.15 9.96
N LEU A 62 -14.77 -14.20 9.75
CA LEU A 62 -14.79 -13.29 8.60
C LEU A 62 -13.97 -13.79 7.40
N ALA A 63 -13.29 -14.94 7.48
CA ALA A 63 -12.31 -15.38 6.47
C ALA A 63 -12.78 -15.37 5.00
N GLN A 64 -14.06 -15.70 4.72
CA GLN A 64 -14.61 -15.59 3.36
C GLN A 64 -14.83 -14.13 2.91
N ASN A 65 -15.28 -13.26 3.83
CA ASN A 65 -15.44 -11.83 3.58
C ASN A 65 -14.09 -11.10 3.51
N GLU A 66 -13.07 -11.58 4.23
CA GLU A 66 -11.72 -11.05 4.21
C GLU A 66 -11.06 -11.20 2.84
N ALA A 67 -11.16 -12.38 2.22
CA ALA A 67 -10.58 -12.61 0.90
C ALA A 67 -11.23 -11.72 -0.18
N ALA A 68 -12.56 -11.55 -0.12
CA ALA A 68 -13.28 -10.66 -1.04
C ALA A 68 -12.88 -9.19 -0.83
N LYS A 69 -12.86 -8.71 0.42
CA LYS A 69 -12.44 -7.34 0.76
C LYS A 69 -10.98 -7.07 0.39
N GLN A 70 -10.08 -8.02 0.62
CA GLN A 70 -8.68 -7.90 0.25
C GLN A 70 -8.51 -7.75 -1.27
N ARG A 71 -9.27 -8.51 -2.07
CA ARG A 71 -9.25 -8.37 -3.54
C ARG A 71 -9.79 -7.02 -3.98
N GLU A 72 -10.88 -6.55 -3.39
CA GLU A 72 -11.46 -5.23 -3.67
C GLU A 72 -10.48 -4.09 -3.36
N TYR A 73 -9.84 -4.14 -2.19
CA TYR A 73 -8.84 -3.17 -1.80
C TYR A 73 -7.60 -3.24 -2.70
N SER A 74 -7.11 -4.43 -3.05
CA SER A 74 -5.96 -4.58 -3.95
C SER A 74 -6.26 -3.98 -5.32
N ALA A 75 -7.44 -4.27 -5.90
CA ALA A 75 -7.85 -3.70 -7.18
C ALA A 75 -7.95 -2.16 -7.12
N THR A 76 -8.52 -1.63 -6.03
CA THR A 76 -8.62 -0.18 -5.81
C THR A 76 -7.24 0.48 -5.70
N PHE A 77 -6.32 -0.13 -4.95
CA PHE A 77 -4.95 0.37 -4.81
C PHE A 77 -4.16 0.28 -6.10
N LEU A 78 -4.33 -0.80 -6.87
CA LEU A 78 -3.68 -0.98 -8.16
C LEU A 78 -4.09 0.12 -9.14
N GLN A 79 -5.39 0.41 -9.22
CA GLN A 79 -5.89 1.50 -10.07
C GLN A 79 -5.30 2.85 -9.65
N ARG A 80 -5.21 3.13 -8.35
CA ARG A 80 -4.64 4.37 -7.84
C ARG A 80 -3.14 4.49 -8.11
N LEU A 81 -2.40 3.39 -7.94
CA LEU A 81 -0.97 3.33 -8.23
C LEU A 81 -0.70 3.69 -9.70
N ARG A 82 -1.45 3.07 -10.62
CA ARG A 82 -1.40 3.35 -12.06
C ARG A 82 -1.67 4.82 -12.36
N THR A 83 -2.76 5.37 -11.83
CA THR A 83 -3.09 6.80 -12.00
C THR A 83 -2.03 7.72 -11.40
N PHE A 84 -1.47 7.40 -10.24
CA PHE A 84 -0.56 8.29 -9.52
C PHE A 84 0.85 8.37 -10.15
N PHE A 85 1.28 7.28 -10.77
CA PHE A 85 2.56 7.17 -11.48
C PHE A 85 2.43 7.29 -13.01
N GLU A 86 1.21 7.43 -13.52
CA GLU A 86 0.89 7.58 -14.96
C GLU A 86 1.36 6.36 -15.80
N VAL A 87 1.12 5.14 -15.29
CA VAL A 87 1.55 3.86 -15.87
C VAL A 87 0.40 2.87 -16.01
#